data_AF-A0A9E5IBH4-F1
#
_entry.id   AF-A0A9E5IBH4-F1
#
_cell.length_a   1.000
_cell.length_b   1.000
_cell.length_c   1.000
_cell.angle_alpha   90.00
_cell.angle_beta   90.00
_cell.angle_gamma   90.00
#
_symmetry.space_group_name_H-M   'P 1'
#
loop_
_entity.id
_entity.type
_entity.pdbx_description
1 polymer ?
#
loop_
_entity_poly.entity_id
_entity_poly.type
_entity_poly.pdbx_seq_one_letter_code
_entity_poly.pdbx_strand_id
1 'polypeptide(L)'
;MIGEEIASLNLRVVHEMPLSNGERVVLAGPINHKWPLSQAINHNVFRLDRSGEVIWQVHREEIVFADWGKKNATPKLIEPSFSEDDCDPFASMGTQFFIRRPFSDNQPYLPKFNHEFFDSYAPGRLLGLSTYELEYDLDPETGIAVCTGVPVN
;
A
#
# COMPACT_ATOMS: atom_id res chain seq x y z
N MET A 1 -5.00 5.65 -16.41
CA MET A 1 -4.21 6.85 -16.72
C MET A 1 -4.16 7.71 -15.49
N ILE A 2 -3.03 8.35 -15.21
CA ILE A 2 -2.94 9.34 -14.12
C ILE A 2 -3.94 10.48 -14.39
N GLY A 3 -4.70 10.85 -13.36
CA GLY A 3 -5.77 11.85 -13.44
C GLY A 3 -7.14 11.28 -13.80
N GLU A 4 -7.23 10.00 -14.18
CA GLU A 4 -8.50 9.29 -14.40
C GLU A 4 -9.31 9.20 -13.11
N GLU A 5 -10.61 9.43 -13.19
CA GLU A 5 -11.53 9.25 -12.07
C GLU A 5 -12.08 7.83 -12.06
N ILE A 6 -11.98 7.17 -10.91
CA ILE A 6 -12.66 5.90 -10.65
C ILE A 6 -14.06 6.25 -10.17
N ALA A 7 -14.99 6.47 -11.11
CA ALA A 7 -16.30 7.06 -10.83
C ALA A 7 -17.11 6.30 -9.76
N SER A 8 -17.00 4.97 -9.73
CA SER A 8 -17.65 4.12 -8.72
C SER A 8 -17.15 4.37 -7.30
N LEU A 9 -15.91 4.88 -7.15
CA LEU A 9 -15.27 5.17 -5.88
C LEU A 9 -15.17 6.67 -5.57
N ASN A 10 -15.44 7.56 -6.53
CA ASN A 10 -15.22 9.00 -6.42
C ASN A 10 -13.78 9.36 -5.98
N LEU A 11 -12.81 8.71 -6.61
CA LEU A 11 -11.37 8.90 -6.40
C LEU A 11 -10.65 9.17 -7.72
N ARG A 12 -9.46 9.75 -7.66
CA ARG A 12 -8.61 10.01 -8.82
C ARG A 12 -7.35 9.15 -8.77
N VAL A 13 -7.00 8.50 -9.88
CA VAL A 13 -5.72 7.80 -10.04
C VAL A 13 -4.57 8.81 -9.96
N VAL A 14 -3.65 8.61 -9.02
CA VAL A 14 -2.45 9.45 -8.86
C VAL A 14 -1.18 8.75 -9.34
N HIS A 15 -1.14 7.41 -9.27
CA HIS A 15 -0.06 6.60 -9.80
C HIS A 15 -0.61 5.26 -10.28
N GLU A 16 0.03 4.65 -11.28
CA GLU A 16 -0.39 3.35 -11.82
C GLU A 16 0.81 2.47 -12.18
N MET A 17 0.64 1.17 -12.00
CA MET A 17 1.60 0.13 -12.36
C MET A 17 0.91 -0.92 -13.23
N PRO A 18 1.31 -1.08 -14.51
CA PRO A 18 0.69 -2.03 -15.41
C PRO A 18 1.05 -3.48 -15.06
N LEU A 19 0.08 -4.38 -15.19
CA LEU A 19 0.28 -5.82 -15.13
C LEU A 19 0.41 -6.42 -16.55
N SER A 20 0.98 -7.62 -16.66
CA SER A 20 1.29 -8.27 -17.95
C SER A 20 0.05 -8.59 -18.79
N ASN A 21 -1.13 -8.64 -18.18
CA ASN A 21 -2.38 -8.96 -18.84
C ASN A 21 -3.24 -7.73 -19.15
N GLY A 22 -2.71 -6.50 -19.08
CA GLY A 22 -3.46 -5.27 -19.37
C GLY A 22 -4.33 -4.76 -18.22
N GLU A 23 -4.34 -5.47 -17.10
CA GLU A 23 -4.81 -4.94 -15.82
C GLU A 23 -3.77 -4.00 -15.22
N ARG A 24 -4.12 -3.32 -14.13
CA ARG A 24 -3.22 -2.36 -13.47
C ARG A 24 -3.49 -2.26 -11.98
N VAL A 25 -2.43 -2.03 -11.21
CA VAL A 25 -2.53 -1.57 -9.82
C VAL A 25 -2.49 -0.05 -9.84
N VAL A 26 -3.38 0.60 -9.11
CA VAL A 26 -3.49 2.05 -9.03
C VAL A 26 -3.44 2.51 -7.59
N LEU A 27 -2.66 3.57 -7.36
CA LEU A 27 -2.78 4.39 -6.17
C LEU A 27 -3.77 5.51 -6.48
N ALA A 28 -4.78 5.68 -5.64
CA ALA A 28 -5.80 6.69 -5.80
C ALA A 28 -5.74 7.75 -4.68
N GLY A 29 -6.18 8.96 -5.01
CA GLY A 29 -6.29 10.07 -4.08
C GLY A 29 -7.69 10.70 -4.13
N PRO A 30 -8.00 11.60 -3.18
CA PRO A 30 -9.30 12.24 -3.11
C PRO A 30 -9.50 13.22 -4.26
N ILE A 31 -10.73 13.33 -4.76
CA ILE A 31 -11.13 14.40 -5.67
C ILE A 31 -11.43 15.65 -4.84
N ASN A 32 -10.94 16.82 -5.28
CA ASN A 32 -11.14 18.11 -4.59
C ASN A 32 -10.75 18.08 -3.10
N HIS A 33 -9.69 17.34 -2.74
CA HIS A 33 -9.20 17.18 -1.36
C HIS A 33 -10.21 16.57 -0.38
N LYS A 34 -11.26 15.91 -0.89
CA LYS A 34 -12.28 15.28 -0.06
C LYS A 34 -12.33 13.78 -0.31
N TRP A 35 -12.01 13.01 0.72
CA TRP A 35 -12.20 11.56 0.69
C TRP A 35 -13.69 11.23 0.74
N PRO A 36 -14.18 10.31 -0.12
CA PRO A 36 -15.59 9.95 -0.18
C PRO A 36 -16.06 9.11 1.01
N LEU A 37 -15.17 8.28 1.59
CA LEU A 37 -15.42 7.39 2.72
C LEU A 37 -14.16 7.24 3.57
N SER A 38 -14.29 7.07 4.89
CA SER A 38 -13.15 6.84 5.81
C SER A 38 -12.36 5.59 5.45
N GLN A 39 -13.06 4.51 5.05
CA GLN A 39 -12.43 3.28 4.56
C GLN A 39 -11.55 3.51 3.32
N ALA A 40 -11.91 4.47 2.46
CA ALA A 40 -11.12 4.76 1.26
C ALA A 40 -9.80 5.47 1.57
N ILE A 41 -9.66 6.08 2.75
CA ILE A 41 -8.46 6.81 3.16
C ILE A 41 -7.32 5.81 3.33
N ASN A 42 -7.50 4.80 4.19
CA ASN A 42 -6.44 3.86 4.53
C ASN A 42 -6.31 2.70 3.51
N HIS A 43 -7.26 2.60 2.58
CA HIS A 43 -7.31 1.53 1.58
C HIS A 43 -7.39 2.09 0.15
N ASN A 44 -6.55 3.07 -0.16
CA ASN A 44 -6.57 3.83 -1.41
C ASN A 44 -5.76 3.21 -2.57
N VAL A 45 -5.43 1.92 -2.49
CA VAL A 45 -4.77 1.18 -3.57
C VAL A 45 -5.71 0.09 -4.08
N PHE A 46 -5.78 -0.05 -5.40
CA PHE A 46 -6.73 -0.95 -6.07
C PHE A 46 -6.06 -1.69 -7.22
N ARG A 47 -6.56 -2.88 -7.55
CA ARG A 47 -6.32 -3.49 -8.86
C ARG A 47 -7.55 -3.33 -9.72
N LEU A 48 -7.35 -2.83 -10.93
CA LEU A 48 -8.39 -2.62 -11.93
C LEU A 48 -8.22 -3.61 -13.08
N ASP A 49 -9.34 -4.13 -13.58
CA ASP A 49 -9.36 -4.93 -14.79
C ASP A 49 -9.17 -4.06 -16.06
N ARG A 50 -9.20 -4.71 -17.24
CA ARG A 50 -9.04 -4.01 -18.54
C ARG A 50 -10.17 -3.01 -18.84
N SER A 51 -11.35 -3.19 -18.24
CA SER A 51 -12.49 -2.29 -18.33
C SER A 51 -12.43 -1.15 -17.32
N GLY A 52 -11.51 -1.21 -16.35
CA GLY A 52 -11.42 -0.24 -15.25
C GLY A 52 -12.25 -0.61 -14.03
N GLU A 53 -12.83 -1.81 -13.99
CA GLU A 53 -13.58 -2.31 -12.83
C GLU A 53 -12.63 -2.79 -11.73
N VAL A 54 -13.04 -2.62 -10.47
CA VAL A 54 -12.23 -2.99 -9.30
C VAL A 54 -12.23 -4.51 -9.14
N ILE A 55 -11.05 -5.13 -9.23
CA ILE A 55 -10.83 -6.55 -8.91
C ILE A 55 -10.66 -6.71 -7.39
N TRP A 56 -9.81 -5.89 -6.79
CA TRP A 56 -9.63 -5.85 -5.34
C TRP A 56 -9.25 -4.44 -4.87
N GLN A 57 -9.51 -4.21 -3.59
CA GLN A 57 -9.05 -3.07 -2.80
C GLN A 57 -8.02 -3.58 -1.78
N VAL A 58 -6.95 -2.81 -1.56
CA VAL A 58 -5.83 -3.24 -0.72
C VAL A 58 -6.26 -3.58 0.69
N HIS A 59 -5.77 -4.70 1.20
CA HIS A 59 -5.89 -5.11 2.59
C HIS A 59 -4.52 -4.95 3.28
N ARG A 60 -4.47 -4.32 4.45
CA ARG A 60 -3.24 -4.17 5.23
C ARG A 60 -3.09 -5.34 6.19
N GLU A 61 -1.95 -6.01 6.12
CA GLU A 61 -1.52 -6.96 7.13
C GLU A 61 -0.39 -6.32 7.97
N GLU A 62 -0.74 -5.97 9.20
CA GLU A 62 0.20 -5.40 10.16
C GLU A 62 1.03 -6.50 10.82
N ILE A 63 2.34 -6.31 10.93
CA ILE A 63 3.18 -7.17 11.77
C ILE A 63 2.98 -6.72 13.23
N VAL A 64 2.85 -7.67 14.15
CA VAL A 64 2.57 -7.54 15.62
C VAL A 64 3.36 -6.45 16.38
N PHE A 65 4.40 -5.84 15.81
CA PHE A 65 5.05 -4.64 16.36
C PHE A 65 4.18 -3.37 16.24
N ALA A 66 3.29 -3.30 15.24
CA ALA A 66 2.19 -2.36 15.16
C ALA A 66 0.96 -2.98 15.83
N ASP A 67 1.07 -3.33 17.11
CA ASP A 67 -0.10 -3.59 17.96
C ASP A 67 -0.80 -2.24 18.15
N TRP A 68 -1.55 -1.80 17.13
CA TRP A 68 -2.41 -0.62 17.19
C TRP A 68 -3.38 -0.74 18.37
N GLY A 69 -3.72 -1.94 18.83
CA GLY A 69 -4.46 -2.16 20.08
C GLY A 69 -3.73 -1.59 21.31
N LYS A 70 -2.40 -1.71 21.38
CA LYS A 70 -1.56 -1.13 22.44
C LYS A 70 -1.09 0.29 22.14
N LYS A 71 -0.75 0.62 20.89
CA LYS A 71 -0.42 1.98 20.48
C LYS A 71 -1.62 2.93 20.54
N ASN A 72 -2.85 2.43 20.34
CA ASN A 72 -4.10 3.17 20.52
C ASN A 72 -4.69 3.00 21.93
N ALA A 73 -4.12 2.17 22.81
CA ALA A 73 -4.54 2.13 24.21
C ALA A 73 -4.18 3.43 24.92
N THR A 74 -2.98 3.99 24.69
CA THR A 74 -2.54 5.23 25.34
C THR A 74 -3.23 6.48 24.77
N PRO A 75 -3.39 6.63 23.43
CA PRO A 75 -4.22 7.66 22.82
C PRO A 75 -5.70 7.53 23.17
N LYS A 76 -6.34 6.35 23.19
CA LYS A 76 -7.74 6.22 23.67
C LYS A 76 -7.91 6.56 25.16
N LEU A 77 -6.85 6.42 25.97
CA LEU A 77 -6.83 6.82 27.39
C LEU A 77 -6.61 8.33 27.58
N ILE A 78 -6.06 9.04 26.59
CA ILE A 78 -5.76 10.49 26.65
C ILE A 78 -6.79 11.29 25.84
N GLU A 79 -7.27 10.75 24.71
CA GLU A 79 -8.28 11.29 23.81
C GLU A 79 -9.16 10.14 23.24
N PRO A 80 -10.41 9.99 23.72
CA PRO A 80 -11.32 8.91 23.31
C PRO A 80 -11.70 8.87 21.82
N SER A 81 -11.26 9.84 21.01
CA SER A 81 -11.51 9.95 19.57
C SER A 81 -10.48 9.25 18.69
N PHE A 82 -9.37 8.72 19.24
CA PHE A 82 -8.39 7.96 18.49
C PHE A 82 -8.96 6.59 18.07
N SER A 83 -9.30 6.49 16.79
CA SER A 83 -10.00 5.41 16.09
C SER A 83 -9.14 5.03 14.86
N GLU A 84 -9.49 4.02 14.07
CA GLU A 84 -8.91 3.81 12.71
C GLU A 84 -9.08 5.05 11.78
N ASP A 85 -9.68 6.13 12.28
CA ASP A 85 -9.85 7.45 11.69
C ASP A 85 -8.58 8.32 11.67
N ASP A 86 -7.43 7.85 12.17
CA ASP A 86 -6.15 8.47 11.81
C ASP A 86 -5.91 8.25 10.32
N CYS A 87 -6.04 9.33 9.55
CA CYS A 87 -5.89 9.34 8.11
C CYS A 87 -4.43 9.08 7.72
N ASP A 88 -4.06 7.81 7.60
CA ASP A 88 -2.74 7.39 7.13
C ASP A 88 -2.87 6.65 5.78
N PRO A 89 -3.28 7.34 4.69
CA PRO A 89 -3.39 6.74 3.37
C PRO A 89 -2.04 6.24 2.88
N PHE A 90 -2.05 5.34 1.89
CA PHE A 90 -0.83 5.15 1.11
C PHE A 90 -0.51 6.46 0.39
N ALA A 91 0.65 7.01 0.71
CA ALA A 91 1.16 8.27 0.18
C ALA A 91 2.03 8.03 -1.07
N SER A 92 2.65 6.85 -1.17
CA SER A 92 3.47 6.48 -2.31
C SER A 92 3.29 5.02 -2.73
N MET A 93 3.59 4.77 -4.00
CA MET A 93 3.64 3.45 -4.60
C MET A 93 4.85 3.40 -5.53
N GLY A 94 5.60 2.29 -5.48
CA GLY A 94 6.83 2.10 -6.24
C GLY A 94 6.61 2.19 -7.75
N THR A 95 7.70 2.48 -8.47
CA THR A 95 7.72 2.54 -9.94
C THR A 95 8.24 1.25 -10.60
N GLN A 96 8.68 0.29 -9.78
CA GLN A 96 9.19 -1.01 -10.21
C GLN A 96 8.66 -2.10 -9.29
N PHE A 97 8.50 -3.30 -9.84
CA PHE A 97 8.24 -4.49 -9.05
C PHE A 97 9.55 -5.05 -8.49
N PHE A 98 9.49 -5.86 -7.44
CA PHE A 98 10.68 -6.48 -6.89
C PHE A 98 10.43 -7.87 -6.31
N ILE A 99 11.50 -8.60 -6.03
CA ILE A 99 11.49 -9.75 -5.12
C ILE A 99 12.49 -9.51 -4.00
N ARG A 100 12.17 -9.99 -2.79
CA ARG A 100 13.14 -10.05 -1.68
C ARG A 100 14.05 -11.26 -1.86
N ARG A 101 15.35 -11.03 -1.94
CA ARG A 101 16.36 -12.09 -1.87
C ARG A 101 17.11 -11.98 -0.54
N PRO A 102 17.28 -13.07 0.22
CA PRO A 102 18.13 -13.01 1.41
C PRO A 102 19.54 -12.62 0.98
N PHE A 103 20.21 -11.79 1.77
CA PHE A 103 21.65 -11.61 1.57
C PHE A 103 22.36 -12.94 1.82
N SER A 104 23.38 -13.22 1.01
CA SER A 104 24.24 -14.39 1.21
C SER A 104 25.07 -14.28 2.50
N ASP A 105 25.33 -13.04 2.95
CA ASP A 105 26.08 -12.75 4.18
C ASP A 105 25.14 -12.35 5.31
N ASN A 106 25.00 -13.23 6.31
CA ASN A 106 24.25 -12.99 7.54
C ASN A 106 25.03 -12.11 8.53
N GLN A 107 25.47 -10.92 8.10
CA GLN A 107 26.04 -9.95 9.03
C GLN A 107 24.91 -9.21 9.77
N PRO A 108 24.99 -9.06 11.10
CA PRO A 108 23.90 -8.55 11.92
C PRO A 108 23.53 -7.08 11.66
N TYR A 109 24.40 -6.33 10.98
CA TYR A 109 24.21 -4.91 10.66
C TYR A 109 23.81 -4.64 9.21
N LEU A 110 23.81 -5.68 8.36
CA LEU A 110 23.34 -5.55 6.98
C LEU A 110 21.83 -5.77 6.94
N PRO A 111 21.11 -5.13 6.01
CA PRO A 111 19.71 -5.45 5.78
C PRO A 111 19.57 -6.96 5.53
N LYS A 112 18.45 -7.56 5.95
CA LYS A 112 18.26 -9.02 5.83
C LYS A 112 17.97 -9.47 4.40
N PHE A 113 17.50 -8.56 3.55
CA PHE A 113 17.10 -8.85 2.18
C PHE A 113 17.59 -7.76 1.22
N ASN A 114 18.03 -8.19 0.05
CA ASN A 114 18.22 -7.33 -1.11
C ASN A 114 16.94 -7.32 -1.96
N HIS A 115 16.68 -6.21 -2.63
CA HIS A 115 15.62 -6.09 -3.62
C HIS A 115 16.21 -6.28 -5.02
N GLU A 116 15.68 -7.24 -5.76
CA GLU A 116 15.91 -7.33 -7.21
C GLU A 116 14.71 -6.73 -7.91
N PHE A 117 14.92 -5.66 -8.67
CA PHE A 117 13.87 -4.85 -9.29
C PHE A 117 13.58 -5.27 -10.73
N PHE A 118 12.34 -5.08 -11.16
CA PHE A 118 11.84 -5.42 -12.49
C PHE A 118 10.84 -4.37 -12.98
N ASP A 119 10.96 -3.98 -14.24
CA ASP A 119 10.02 -3.04 -14.89
C ASP A 119 8.68 -3.70 -15.27
N SER A 120 8.64 -5.04 -15.32
CA SER A 120 7.44 -5.82 -15.68
C SER A 120 6.93 -6.62 -14.50
N TYR A 121 5.63 -6.91 -14.50
CA TYR A 121 5.03 -7.82 -13.54
C TYR A 121 5.20 -9.29 -13.94
N ALA A 122 5.41 -10.14 -12.95
CA ALA A 122 5.29 -11.59 -13.02
C ALA A 122 4.81 -12.12 -11.65
N PRO A 123 4.13 -13.28 -11.58
CA PRO A 123 3.71 -13.89 -10.32
C PRO A 123 4.83 -13.96 -9.29
N GLY A 124 4.52 -13.65 -8.03
CA GLY A 124 5.47 -13.58 -6.93
C GLY A 124 6.35 -12.31 -6.87
N ARG A 125 6.19 -11.35 -7.80
CA ARG A 125 6.80 -10.02 -7.67
C ARG A 125 5.91 -9.09 -6.84
N LEU A 126 6.54 -8.35 -5.94
CA LEU A 126 5.90 -7.41 -5.02
C LEU A 126 5.99 -5.98 -5.55
N LEU A 127 5.16 -5.10 -5.00
CA LEU A 127 5.19 -3.67 -5.24
C LEU A 127 5.33 -2.92 -3.92
N GLY A 128 6.23 -1.94 -3.87
CA GLY A 128 6.44 -1.17 -2.64
C GLY A 128 5.33 -0.17 -2.47
N LEU A 129 4.78 -0.07 -1.28
CA LEU A 129 3.88 1.00 -0.87
C LEU A 129 4.45 1.70 0.36
N SER A 130 4.10 2.96 0.55
CA SER A 130 4.35 3.63 1.83
C SER A 130 3.16 4.45 2.24
N THR A 131 2.89 4.48 3.54
CA THR A 131 2.07 5.53 4.13
C THR A 131 2.96 6.73 4.45
N TYR A 132 2.53 7.62 5.35
CA TYR A 132 3.43 8.66 5.86
C TYR A 132 4.39 8.13 6.93
N GLU A 133 4.07 6.99 7.54
CA GLU A 133 4.83 6.45 8.66
C GLU A 133 5.56 5.16 8.33
N LEU A 134 4.96 4.28 7.53
CA LEU A 134 5.42 2.90 7.38
C LEU A 134 5.49 2.45 5.92
N GLU A 135 6.47 1.60 5.63
CA GLU A 135 6.60 0.91 4.35
C GLU A 135 5.89 -0.45 4.36
N TYR A 136 5.33 -0.82 3.21
CA TYR A 136 4.59 -2.07 3.00
C TYR A 136 5.02 -2.75 1.70
N ASP A 137 4.98 -4.08 1.70
CA ASP A 137 5.11 -4.91 0.52
C ASP A 137 3.73 -5.37 0.07
N LEU A 138 3.28 -4.87 -1.08
CA LEU A 138 2.04 -5.30 -1.71
C LEU A 138 2.30 -6.50 -2.61
N ASP A 139 1.46 -7.53 -2.45
CA ASP A 139 1.29 -8.60 -3.42
C ASP A 139 0.16 -8.24 -4.42
N PRO A 140 0.48 -7.96 -5.71
CA PRO A 140 -0.53 -7.62 -6.71
C PRO A 140 -1.53 -8.74 -7.02
N GLU A 141 -1.18 -10.00 -6.74
CA GLU A 141 -2.07 -11.15 -6.96
C GLU A 141 -3.22 -11.17 -5.95
N THR A 142 -2.92 -10.90 -4.68
CA THR A 142 -3.88 -11.02 -3.57
C THR A 142 -4.46 -9.69 -3.10
N GLY A 143 -3.78 -8.57 -3.36
CA GLY A 143 -4.14 -7.26 -2.81
C GLY A 143 -3.76 -7.10 -1.34
N ILE A 144 -2.95 -8.02 -0.79
CA ILE A 144 -2.47 -7.95 0.59
C ILE A 144 -1.17 -7.13 0.61
N ALA A 145 -1.14 -6.09 1.44
CA ALA A 145 0.02 -5.27 1.72
C ALA A 145 0.54 -5.57 3.13
N VAL A 146 1.71 -6.21 3.22
CA VAL A 146 2.33 -6.60 4.49
C VAL A 146 3.24 -5.48 4.96
N CYS A 147 3.01 -4.97 6.18
CA CYS A 147 3.87 -3.97 6.80
C CYS A 147 5.30 -4.51 6.93
N THR A 148 6.29 -3.73 6.53
CA THR A 148 7.70 -4.17 6.59
C THR A 148 8.33 -3.96 7.97
N GLY A 149 7.68 -3.14 8.82
CA GLY A 149 8.24 -2.64 10.08
C GLY A 149 9.30 -1.55 9.90
N VAL A 150 9.55 -1.10 8.67
CA VAL A 150 10.48 -0.02 8.35
C VAL A 150 9.72 1.31 8.36
N PRO A 151 10.17 2.32 9.13
CA PRO A 151 9.59 3.65 9.06
C PRO A 151 10.00 4.36 7.77
N VAL A 152 9.11 5.19 7.23
CA VAL A 152 9.43 6.08 6.12
C VAL A 152 10.39 7.17 6.61
N ASN A 153 11.49 7.39 5.88
CA ASN A 153 12.50 8.42 6.18
C ASN A 153 12.25 9.74 5.44
#